data_AF-A0AAV0BRS5-F1
#
_entry.id   AF-A0AAV0BRS5-F1
#
_cell.length_a   1.000
_cell.length_b   1.000
_cell.length_c   1.000
_cell.angle_alpha   90.00
_cell.angle_beta   90.00
_cell.angle_gamma   90.00
#
_symmetry.space_group_name_H-M   'P 1'
#
loop_
_entity.id
_entity.type
_entity.pdbx_description
1 polymer ?
#
loop_
_entity_poly.entity_id
_entity_poly.type
_entity_poly.pdbx_seq_one_letter_code
_entity_poly.pdbx_strand_id
1 'polypeptide(L)'
;MSNNSNHLNNGHQLDKSNSIYILLIRTTRLESDNLNAHDTIRVHYFTSKVIQLKSLISNNLDGKPRLEGIRLIARGRILNNDKLIGPALLKQPGDETSSCRSFLNSIQTNTLK
;
A
#
# COMPACT_ATOMS: atom_id res chain seq x y z
N MET A 1 -7.08 9.68 26.32
CA MET A 1 -5.75 9.40 25.75
C MET A 1 -5.91 8.28 24.73
N SER A 2 -6.04 8.60 23.44
CA SER A 2 -6.05 7.57 22.38
C SER A 2 -4.61 7.38 21.91
N ASN A 3 -4.05 6.21 22.20
CA ASN A 3 -2.81 5.75 21.58
C ASN A 3 -3.12 5.41 20.11
N ASN A 4 -3.19 6.42 19.24
CA ASN A 4 -3.27 6.21 17.80
C ASN A 4 -1.89 5.76 17.32
N SER A 5 -1.66 4.45 17.36
CA SER A 5 -0.48 3.81 16.79
C SER A 5 -0.43 4.07 15.28
N ASN A 6 0.36 5.07 14.86
CA ASN A 6 0.65 5.36 13.45
C ASN A 6 1.67 4.37 12.85
N HIS A 7 1.50 3.09 13.15
CA HIS A 7 2.36 2.04 12.62
C HIS A 7 1.59 0.77 12.30
N LEU A 8 2.05 0.08 11.27
CA LEU A 8 1.54 -1.21 10.84
C LEU A 8 2.70 -2.20 10.86
N ASN A 9 2.75 -3.05 11.89
CA ASN A 9 3.89 -3.92 12.15
C ASN A 9 3.59 -5.42 12.03
N ASN A 10 2.31 -5.79 11.98
CA ASN A 10 1.83 -7.17 11.89
C ASN A 10 2.50 -8.12 12.91
N GLY A 11 2.73 -7.64 14.14
CA GLY A 11 3.35 -8.43 15.21
C GLY A 11 4.88 -8.49 15.16
N HIS A 12 5.53 -7.82 14.19
CA HIS A 12 6.98 -7.71 14.12
C HIS A 12 7.48 -6.43 14.79
N GLN A 13 8.69 -6.47 15.34
CA GLN A 13 9.38 -5.25 15.76
C GLN A 13 9.83 -4.48 14.51
N LEU A 14 9.51 -3.18 14.43
CA LEU A 14 9.92 -2.34 13.30
C LEU A 14 11.34 -1.80 13.51
N ASP A 15 12.23 -2.07 12.58
CA ASP A 15 13.61 -1.56 12.53
C ASP A 15 13.87 -0.82 11.20
N LYS A 16 15.12 -0.43 10.94
CA LYS A 16 15.47 0.31 9.72
C LYS A 16 15.55 -0.59 8.47
N SER A 17 15.71 -1.91 8.62
CA SER A 17 15.87 -2.84 7.49
C SER A 17 14.54 -3.45 7.05
N ASN A 18 13.54 -3.49 7.93
CA ASN A 18 12.25 -4.13 7.68
C ASN A 18 11.08 -3.17 7.56
N SER A 19 11.29 -1.86 7.69
CA SER A 19 10.22 -0.88 7.69
C SER A 19 10.47 0.32 6.80
N ILE A 20 9.38 0.94 6.37
CA ILE A 20 9.39 2.18 5.60
C ILE A 20 8.48 3.22 6.26
N TYR A 21 8.78 4.48 6.01
CA TYR A 21 7.93 5.59 6.39
C TYR A 21 7.14 6.06 5.16
N ILE A 22 5.82 6.18 5.33
CA ILE A 22 4.90 6.64 4.30
C ILE A 22 4.31 7.97 4.77
N LEU A 23 4.58 9.03 4.02
CA LEU A 23 3.99 10.34 4.24
C LEU A 23 2.67 10.45 3.46
N LEU A 24 1.60 10.80 4.16
CA LEU A 24 0.29 11.03 3.56
C LEU A 24 0.17 12.49 3.10
N ILE A 25 -0.03 12.69 1.79
CA ILE A 25 -0.26 14.02 1.20
C ILE A 25 -1.77 14.22 1.06
N ARG A 26 -2.32 15.24 1.72
CA ARG A 26 -3.75 15.59 1.69
C ARG A 26 -4.01 16.68 0.64
N THR A 27 -4.88 16.41 -0.33
CA THR A 27 -5.22 17.37 -1.40
C THR A 27 -5.97 18.61 -0.90
N THR A 28 -6.65 18.52 0.25
CA THR A 28 -7.36 19.65 0.88
C THR A 28 -6.47 20.57 1.73
N ARG A 29 -5.18 20.23 1.89
CA ARG A 29 -4.18 21.02 2.64
C ARG A 29 -2.93 21.30 1.80
N LEU A 30 -3.12 21.48 0.49
CA LEU A 30 -2.00 21.81 -0.39
C LEU A 30 -1.34 23.17 -0.06
N GLU A 31 -1.97 24.00 0.78
CA GLU A 31 -1.51 25.33 1.17
C GLU A 31 -0.90 25.45 2.58
N SER A 32 -0.68 24.34 3.32
CA SER A 32 -0.01 24.44 4.62
C SER A 32 1.35 23.74 4.58
N ASP A 33 2.43 24.53 4.66
CA ASP A 33 3.84 24.12 4.74
C ASP A 33 4.19 23.17 5.91
N ASN A 34 3.21 22.78 6.73
CA ASN A 34 3.40 21.89 7.87
C ASN A 34 2.90 20.48 7.54
N LEU A 35 3.71 19.74 6.76
CA LEU A 35 3.67 18.28 6.73
C LEU A 35 3.97 17.77 8.14
N ASN A 36 2.92 17.53 8.94
CA ASN A 36 3.06 17.15 10.34
C ASN A 36 3.53 15.69 10.45
N ALA A 37 4.36 15.39 11.46
CA ALA A 37 4.78 14.01 11.76
C ALA A 37 3.60 13.04 11.98
N HIS A 38 2.43 13.57 12.34
CA HIS A 38 1.17 12.83 12.45
C HIS A 38 0.67 12.23 11.12
N ASP A 39 1.14 12.75 9.98
CA ASP A 39 0.84 12.25 8.64
C ASP A 39 1.83 11.18 8.16
N THR A 40 2.78 10.79 9.01
CA THR A 40 3.74 9.74 8.69
C THR A 40 3.32 8.42 9.34
N ILE A 41 3.23 7.37 8.53
CA ILE A 41 2.93 6.00 8.97
C ILE A 41 4.18 5.15 8.78
N ARG A 42 4.60 4.44 9.83
CA ARG A 42 5.69 3.46 9.74
C ARG A 42 5.14 2.07 9.49
N VAL A 43 5.61 1.39 8.44
CA VAL A 43 5.00 0.14 7.98
C VAL A 43 6.04 -0.95 7.79
N HIS A 44 5.75 -2.17 8.24
CA HIS A 44 6.57 -3.35 7.97
C HIS A 44 6.51 -3.68 6.48
N TYR A 45 7.65 -3.57 5.82
CA TYR A 45 7.79 -3.58 4.38
C TYR A 45 7.40 -4.93 3.75
N PHE A 46 7.72 -6.06 4.41
CA PHE A 46 7.60 -7.40 3.84
C PHE A 46 6.29 -8.13 4.16
N THR A 47 5.53 -7.67 5.16
CA THR A 47 4.36 -8.40 5.66
C THR A 47 3.07 -7.59 5.60
N SER A 48 3.18 -6.27 5.46
CA SER A 48 2.01 -5.41 5.43
C SER A 48 1.39 -5.38 4.04
N LYS A 49 0.08 -5.63 3.96
CA LYS A 49 -0.70 -5.51 2.73
C LYS A 49 -1.23 -4.10 2.54
N VAL A 50 -1.43 -3.71 1.28
CA VAL A 50 -2.00 -2.41 0.90
C VAL A 50 -3.35 -2.17 1.57
N ILE A 51 -4.21 -3.19 1.67
CA ILE A 51 -5.52 -3.05 2.34
C ILE A 51 -5.40 -2.67 3.82
N GLN A 52 -4.40 -3.20 4.53
CA GLN A 52 -4.20 -2.89 5.94
C GLN A 52 -3.79 -1.43 6.15
N LEU A 53 -2.94 -0.91 5.25
CA LEU A 53 -2.58 0.50 5.26
C LEU A 53 -3.80 1.39 4.97
N LYS A 54 -4.65 1.02 4.00
CA LYS A 54 -5.90 1.75 3.75
C LYS A 54 -6.82 1.74 4.97
N SER A 55 -6.96 0.60 5.65
CA SER A 55 -7.76 0.51 6.89
C SER A 55 -7.20 1.41 7.99
N LEU A 56 -5.88 1.45 8.15
CA LEU A 56 -5.23 2.35 9.11
C LEU A 56 -5.55 3.82 8.79
N ILE A 57 -5.46 4.22 7.52
CA ILE A 57 -5.80 5.58 7.08
C ILE A 57 -7.29 5.87 7.32
N SER A 58 -8.19 4.95 6.96
CA SER A 58 -9.63 5.09 7.15
C SER A 58 -10.00 5.34 8.61
N ASN A 59 -9.33 4.65 9.53
CA ASN A 59 -9.63 4.72 10.97
C ASN A 59 -9.00 5.93 11.66
N ASN A 60 -7.80 6.33 11.25
CA ASN A 60 -7.00 7.33 11.95
C ASN A 60 -7.05 8.71 11.30
N LEU A 61 -7.42 8.82 10.03
CA LEU A 61 -7.50 10.11 9.35
C LEU A 61 -8.75 10.86 9.78
N ASP A 62 -8.58 12.16 10.06
CA ASP A 62 -9.70 13.07 10.30
C ASP A 62 -10.71 13.00 9.15
N GLY A 63 -12.00 13.01 9.48
CA GLY A 63 -13.08 12.81 8.50
C GLY A 63 -13.35 11.34 8.14
N LYS A 64 -12.54 10.39 8.64
CA LYS A 64 -12.75 8.94 8.55
C LYS A 64 -13.20 8.50 7.13
N PRO A 65 -12.34 8.71 6.11
CA PRO A 65 -12.70 8.39 4.73
C PRO A 65 -13.09 6.92 4.62
N ARG A 66 -14.13 6.64 3.83
CA ARG A 66 -14.55 5.25 3.56
C ARG A 66 -13.40 4.50 2.89
N LEU A 67 -13.15 3.27 3.31
CA LEU A 67 -12.07 2.43 2.80
C LEU A 67 -12.04 2.34 1.26
N GLU A 68 -13.21 2.19 0.64
CA GLU A 68 -13.39 2.12 -0.82
C GLU A 68 -13.02 3.42 -1.54
N GLY A 69 -13.12 4.56 -0.85
CA GLY A 69 -12.74 5.87 -1.37
C GLY A 69 -11.24 6.13 -1.32
N ILE A 70 -10.46 5.28 -0.64
CA ILE A 70 -9.01 5.47 -0.48
C ILE A 70 -8.26 4.80 -1.63
N ARG A 71 -7.62 5.62 -2.46
CA ARG A 71 -6.70 5.18 -3.51
C ARG A 71 -5.27 5.52 -3.10
N LEU A 72 -4.42 4.50 -3.01
CA LEU A 72 -2.99 4.69 -2.79
C LEU A 72 -2.31 4.64 -4.15
N ILE A 73 -1.53 5.68 -4.47
CA ILE A 73 -0.87 5.84 -5.75
C ILE A 73 0.63 5.92 -5.51
N ALA A 74 1.41 5.10 -6.20
CA ALA A 74 2.87 5.21 -6.20
C ALA A 74 3.40 4.93 -7.61
N ARG A 75 4.42 5.69 -8.04
CA ARG A 75 5.05 5.54 -9.36
C ARG A 75 4.02 5.48 -10.52
N GLY A 76 3.02 6.35 -10.48
CA GLY A 76 1.98 6.45 -11.52
C GLY A 76 0.94 5.33 -11.51
N ARG A 77 0.88 4.48 -10.47
CA ARG A 77 -0.02 3.31 -10.39
C ARG A 77 -0.84 3.29 -9.13
N ILE A 78 -2.07 2.81 -9.25
CA ILE A 78 -2.91 2.48 -8.10
C ILE A 78 -2.44 1.16 -7.49
N LEU A 79 -2.15 1.17 -6.19
CA LEU A 79 -1.71 -0.03 -5.48
C LEU A 79 -2.91 -0.97 -5.22
N ASN A 80 -2.74 -2.24 -5.57
CA ASN A 80 -3.75 -3.28 -5.37
C ASN A 80 -3.77 -3.75 -3.90
N ASN A 81 -4.97 -3.83 -3.32
CA ASN A 81 -5.27 -4.21 -1.95
C ASN A 81 -4.54 -5.49 -1.46
N ASP A 82 -4.44 -6.49 -2.33
CA ASP A 82 -3.90 -7.81 -1.96
C ASP A 82 -2.37 -7.88 -2.01
N LYS A 83 -1.71 -6.85 -2.54
CA LYS A 83 -0.26 -6.81 -2.65
C LYS A 83 0.38 -6.37 -1.34
N LEU A 84 1.56 -6.90 -1.08
CA LEU A 84 2.44 -6.42 -0.04
C LEU A 84 2.95 -5.01 -0.41
N ILE A 85 3.00 -4.13 0.58
CA ILE A 85 3.36 -2.73 0.40
C ILE A 85 4.76 -2.58 -0.18
N GLY A 86 5.72 -3.32 0.35
CA GLY A 86 7.10 -3.19 -0.11
C GLY A 86 7.28 -3.47 -1.61
N PRO A 87 6.93 -4.67 -2.08
CA PRO A 87 6.94 -4.99 -3.51
C PRO A 87 6.07 -4.06 -4.34
N ALA A 88 4.92 -3.62 -3.83
CA ALA A 88 4.03 -2.70 -4.55
C ALA A 88 4.66 -1.32 -4.79
N LEU A 89 5.50 -0.83 -3.87
CA LEU A 89 6.18 0.46 -3.98
C LEU A 89 7.45 0.42 -4.85
N LEU A 90 8.09 -0.75 -4.98
CA LEU A 90 9.31 -0.89 -5.80
C LEU A 90 9.04 -1.12 -7.28
N LYS A 91 7.83 -1.58 -7.65
CA LYS A 91 7.49 -1.83 -9.06
C LYS A 91 7.59 -0.56 -9.91
N GLN A 92 8.40 -0.62 -10.96
CA GLN A 92 8.53 0.44 -11.96
C GLN A 92 7.38 0.41 -12.97
N PRO A 93 6.97 1.57 -13.52
CA PRO A 93 6.06 1.63 -14.66
C PRO A 93 6.53 0.66 -15.76
N GLY A 94 5.66 -0.23 -16.23
CA GLY A 94 5.99 -1.31 -17.17
C GLY A 94 6.13 -2.73 -16.59
N ASP A 95 6.35 -2.89 -15.28
CA ASP A 95 6.56 -4.21 -14.62
C ASP A 95 5.34 -5.17 -14.60
N GLU A 96 4.27 -4.86 -15.33
CA GLU A 96 3.02 -5.65 -15.36
C GLU A 96 3.07 -6.80 -16.37
N THR A 97 4.13 -6.91 -17.17
CA THR A 97 4.20 -7.82 -18.32
C THR A 97 4.50 -9.29 -18.01
N SER A 98 4.65 -9.69 -16.74
CA SER A 98 5.11 -11.05 -16.40
C SER A 98 4.08 -11.99 -15.77
N SER A 99 2.79 -11.64 -15.70
CA SER A 99 1.79 -12.54 -15.06
C SER A 99 0.53 -12.89 -15.88
N CYS A 100 0.38 -12.41 -17.12
CA CYS A 100 -0.75 -12.79 -17.99
C CYS A 100 -0.43 -13.83 -19.07
N ARG A 101 0.81 -14.34 -19.18
CA ARG A 101 1.15 -15.39 -20.17
C ARG A 101 0.99 -16.82 -19.68
N SER A 102 0.94 -17.06 -18.36
CA SER A 102 0.92 -18.42 -17.80
C SER A 102 -0.45 -19.12 -17.89
N PHE A 103 -1.54 -18.37 -18.10
CA PHE A 103 -2.89 -18.92 -18.21
C PHE A 103 -3.30 -19.32 -19.64
N LEU A 104 -2.56 -18.86 -20.67
CA LEU A 104 -2.89 -19.19 -22.06
C LEU A 104 -2.13 -20.42 -22.58
N ASN A 105 -0.98 -20.77 -21.98
CA ASN A 105 -0.23 -21.98 -22.37
C ASN A 105 -0.79 -23.28 -21.76
N SER A 106 -1.72 -23.22 -20.79
CA SER A 106 -2.36 -24.41 -20.23
C SER A 106 -3.66 -24.81 -20.93
N ILE A 107 -4.22 -23.96 -21.80
CA ILE A 107 -5.47 -24.28 -22.54
C ILE A 107 -5.17 -24.92 -23.91
N GLN A 108 -3.96 -24.78 -24.45
CA GLN A 108 -3.63 -25.32 -25.79
C GLN A 108 -3.14 -26.76 -25.83
N THR A 109 -2.94 -27.46 -24.69
CA THR A 109 -2.40 -28.84 -24.69
C THR A 109 -3.44 -29.93 -24.45
N ASN A 110 -4.73 -29.59 -24.32
CA ASN A 110 -5.82 -30.58 -24.24
C ASN A 110 -6.76 -30.46 -25.44
N THR A 111 -6.25 -30.73 -26.63
CA THR A 111 -7.11 -31.24 -27.72
C THR A 111 -6.48 -32.52 -28.25
N LEU A 112 -7.31 -33.55 -28.21
CA LEU A 112 -7.04 -34.98 -28.22
C LEU A 112 -6.28 -35.48 -29.46
N LYS A 113 -5.69 -36.67 -29.28
CA LYS A 113 -5.32 -37.63 -30.34
C LYS A 113 -6.36 -37.73 -31.44
#